data_AF-A0A7K3HGB9-F1
#
_entry.id   AF-A0A7K3HGB9-F1
#
_cell.length_a   1.000
_cell.length_b   1.000
_cell.length_c   1.000
_cell.angle_alpha   90.00
_cell.angle_beta   90.00
_cell.angle_gamma   90.00
#
_symmetry.space_group_name_H-M   'P 1'
#
loop_
_entity.id
_entity.type
_entity.pdbx_description
1 polymer ?
#
loop_
_entity_poly.entity_id
_entity_poly.type
_entity_poly.pdbx_seq_one_letter_code
_entity_poly.pdbx_strand_id
1 'polypeptide(L)'
;MARWDPGAEQRLKRAALELCLERGYDNVTVTHIAERAGLTRRSYFRYFPDKREVLFAGAEHLPPALAEAVLAADPDAAPLTAALDALARVGARLVEHVDGVAERRAVIDASPELQERERTKTAAVAEAIRDALVRRQVDTGTAELVAQIATVAGNNAFRRWIEAGGHASFGSCLDAAADDLRAAFAGT
;
A
#
# COMPACT_ATOMS: atom_id res chain seq x y z
N MET A 1 -33.46 -10.48 -5.16
CA MET A 1 -32.16 -10.54 -4.47
C MET A 1 -31.09 -10.07 -5.45
N ALA A 2 -30.41 -8.96 -5.18
CA ALA A 2 -29.46 -8.37 -6.14
C ALA A 2 -28.30 -9.35 -6.36
N ARG A 3 -28.19 -9.86 -7.59
CA ARG A 3 -27.08 -10.68 -8.05
C ARG A 3 -25.80 -9.86 -7.90
N TRP A 4 -24.94 -10.24 -6.95
CA TRP A 4 -23.59 -9.70 -6.81
C TRP A 4 -22.90 -9.76 -8.17
N ASP A 5 -22.48 -8.61 -8.68
CA ASP A 5 -21.70 -8.52 -9.91
C ASP A 5 -20.23 -8.54 -9.50
N PRO A 6 -19.53 -9.68 -9.66
CA PRO A 6 -18.16 -9.84 -9.16
C PRO A 6 -17.16 -8.87 -9.82
N GLY A 7 -17.52 -8.20 -10.92
CA GLY A 7 -16.68 -7.19 -11.56
C GLY A 7 -16.97 -5.74 -11.14
N ALA A 8 -18.01 -5.49 -10.35
CA ALA A 8 -18.48 -4.13 -10.06
C ALA A 8 -17.44 -3.28 -9.31
N GLU A 9 -16.79 -3.85 -8.29
CA GLU A 9 -15.73 -3.17 -7.55
C GLU A 9 -14.55 -2.80 -8.45
N GLN A 10 -14.10 -3.74 -9.28
CA GLN A 10 -12.98 -3.50 -10.19
C GLN A 10 -13.32 -2.44 -11.26
N ARG A 11 -14.57 -2.41 -11.76
CA ARG A 11 -15.02 -1.34 -12.66
C ARG A 11 -15.06 0.02 -11.96
N LEU A 12 -15.45 0.08 -10.69
CA LEU A 12 -15.41 1.31 -9.90
C LEU A 12 -13.98 1.82 -9.69
N LYS A 13 -13.05 0.93 -9.34
CA LYS A 13 -11.62 1.26 -9.18
C LYS A 13 -11.02 1.81 -10.48
N ARG A 14 -11.27 1.12 -11.59
CA ARG A 14 -10.82 1.57 -12.92
C ARG A 14 -11.42 2.91 -13.31
N ALA A 15 -12.75 3.06 -13.19
CA ALA A 15 -13.45 4.30 -13.50
C ALA A 15 -12.95 5.48 -12.66
N ALA A 16 -12.70 5.26 -11.36
CA ALA A 16 -12.15 6.27 -10.48
C ALA A 16 -10.77 6.74 -10.93
N LEU A 17 -9.88 5.78 -11.24
CA LEU A 17 -8.52 6.08 -11.68
C LEU A 17 -8.53 6.84 -13.01
N GLU A 18 -9.24 6.34 -14.03
CA GLU A 18 -9.38 6.98 -15.34
C GLU A 18 -9.91 8.41 -15.22
N LEU A 19 -11.01 8.62 -14.49
CA LEU A 19 -11.59 9.95 -14.32
C LEU A 19 -10.65 10.91 -13.58
N CYS A 20 -9.92 10.42 -12.58
CA CYS A 20 -8.96 11.26 -11.85
C CYS A 20 -7.78 11.66 -12.73
N LEU A 21 -7.31 10.78 -13.61
CA LEU A 21 -6.27 11.11 -14.60
C LEU A 21 -6.80 12.10 -15.67
N GLU A 22 -8.04 11.92 -16.13
CA GLU A 22 -8.67 12.78 -17.13
C GLU A 22 -8.93 14.21 -16.61
N ARG A 23 -9.38 14.34 -15.35
CA ARG A 23 -10.01 15.57 -14.86
C ARG A 23 -9.37 16.15 -13.60
N GLY A 24 -8.46 15.42 -12.96
CA GLY A 24 -7.98 15.70 -11.61
C GLY A 24 -8.97 15.26 -10.53
N TYR A 25 -8.45 14.80 -9.38
CA TYR A 25 -9.24 14.23 -8.29
C TYR A 25 -10.36 15.15 -7.82
N ASP A 26 -10.11 16.45 -7.69
CA ASP A 26 -11.07 17.42 -7.14
C ASP A 26 -12.30 17.61 -8.04
N ASN A 27 -12.16 17.42 -9.36
CA ASN A 27 -13.24 17.57 -10.33
C ASN A 27 -14.08 16.30 -10.52
N VAL A 28 -13.71 15.20 -9.86
CA VAL A 28 -14.42 13.92 -9.93
C VAL A 28 -15.39 13.78 -8.75
N THR A 29 -16.57 13.22 -9.01
CA THR A 29 -17.57 12.91 -7.99
C THR A 29 -17.87 11.41 -7.97
N VAL A 30 -18.38 10.89 -6.85
CA VAL A 30 -18.84 9.49 -6.76
C VAL A 30 -19.91 9.15 -7.81
N THR A 31 -20.71 10.14 -8.24
CA THR A 31 -21.69 9.97 -9.31
C THR A 31 -21.00 9.73 -10.65
N HIS A 32 -20.00 10.54 -11.00
CA HIS A 32 -19.22 10.35 -12.23
C HIS A 32 -18.60 8.95 -12.30
N ILE A 33 -18.02 8.50 -11.17
CA ILE A 33 -17.38 7.18 -11.07
C ILE A 33 -18.41 6.07 -11.24
N ALA A 34 -19.54 6.16 -10.54
CA ALA A 34 -20.60 5.16 -10.62
C ALA A 34 -21.13 5.05 -12.06
N GLU A 35 -21.46 6.17 -12.69
CA GLU A 35 -21.97 6.21 -14.06
C GLU A 35 -20.98 5.63 -15.06
N ARG A 36 -19.69 5.98 -14.96
CA ARG A 36 -18.62 5.43 -15.79
C ARG A 36 -18.48 3.91 -15.61
N ALA A 37 -18.68 3.41 -14.40
CA ALA A 37 -18.66 1.97 -14.09
C ALA A 37 -19.96 1.22 -14.47
N GLY A 38 -20.96 1.92 -15.02
CA GLY A 38 -22.29 1.36 -15.36
C GLY A 38 -23.15 1.06 -14.12
N LEU A 39 -22.96 1.82 -13.04
CA LEU A 39 -23.62 1.64 -11.75
C LEU A 39 -24.33 2.93 -11.31
N THR A 40 -25.24 2.80 -10.35
CA THR A 40 -25.89 3.96 -9.72
C THR A 40 -25.06 4.47 -8.54
N ARG A 41 -25.20 5.75 -8.20
CA ARG A 41 -24.62 6.33 -6.97
C ARG A 41 -24.97 5.52 -5.72
N ARG A 42 -26.21 5.00 -5.63
CA ARG A 42 -26.62 4.11 -4.52
C ARG A 42 -25.83 2.80 -4.49
N SER A 43 -25.45 2.27 -5.66
CA SER A 43 -24.65 1.05 -5.76
C SER A 43 -23.20 1.30 -5.37
N TYR A 44 -22.63 2.46 -5.72
CA TYR A 44 -21.29 2.88 -5.31
C TYR A 44 -21.10 2.76 -3.79
N PHE A 45 -22.03 3.32 -3.02
CA PHE A 45 -21.96 3.32 -1.55
C PHE A 45 -22.10 1.94 -0.90
N ARG A 46 -22.39 0.90 -1.66
CA ARG A 46 -22.30 -0.49 -1.17
C ARG A 46 -20.86 -1.01 -1.13
N TYR A 47 -19.97 -0.41 -1.91
CA TYR A 47 -18.56 -0.79 -2.01
C TYR A 47 -17.66 0.18 -1.25
N PHE A 48 -17.86 1.49 -1.44
CA PHE A 48 -16.98 2.50 -0.87
C PHE A 48 -17.76 3.58 -0.13
N PRO A 49 -17.32 3.98 1.07
CA PRO A 49 -18.01 5.01 1.87
C PRO A 49 -17.90 6.40 1.23
N ASP A 50 -16.83 6.66 0.48
CA ASP A 50 -16.57 7.95 -0.16
C ASP A 50 -15.72 7.80 -1.43
N LYS A 51 -15.40 8.95 -2.07
CA LYS A 51 -14.58 9.04 -3.30
C LYS A 51 -13.11 8.70 -3.06
N ARG A 52 -12.60 8.89 -1.84
CA ARG A 52 -11.20 8.65 -1.52
C ARG A 52 -10.92 7.16 -1.42
N GLU A 53 -11.78 6.43 -0.71
CA GLU A 53 -11.53 5.02 -0.39
C GLU A 53 -11.49 4.10 -1.61
N VAL A 54 -12.12 4.44 -2.74
CA VAL A 54 -11.98 3.66 -4.00
C VAL A 54 -10.54 3.64 -4.51
N LEU A 55 -9.76 4.69 -4.26
CA LEU A 55 -8.33 4.74 -4.59
C LEU A 55 -7.47 4.00 -3.57
N PHE A 56 -8.02 3.53 -2.44
CA PHE A 56 -7.30 2.76 -1.42
C PHE A 56 -7.85 1.34 -1.26
N ALA A 57 -8.80 0.92 -2.10
CA ALA A 57 -9.42 -0.38 -2.06
C ALA A 57 -8.38 -1.52 -2.03
N GLY A 58 -8.46 -2.38 -1.01
CA GLY A 58 -7.54 -3.48 -0.77
C GLY A 58 -6.36 -3.12 0.13
N ALA A 59 -6.11 -1.85 0.42
CA ALA A 59 -5.01 -1.44 1.30
C ALA A 59 -5.26 -1.82 2.77
N GLU A 60 -6.51 -2.00 3.17
CA GLU A 60 -6.93 -2.50 4.48
C GLU A 60 -6.42 -3.92 4.78
N HIS A 61 -6.08 -4.69 3.73
CA HIS A 61 -5.51 -6.03 3.86
C HIS A 61 -4.00 -6.00 4.14
N LEU A 62 -3.32 -4.87 3.92
CA LEU A 62 -1.87 -4.79 4.07
C LEU A 62 -1.39 -4.90 5.52
N PRO A 63 -1.93 -4.13 6.49
CA PRO A 63 -1.51 -4.26 7.88
C PRO A 63 -1.61 -5.69 8.44
N PRO A 64 -2.75 -6.41 8.33
CA PRO A 64 -2.82 -7.78 8.84
C PRO A 64 -1.90 -8.74 8.09
N ALA A 65 -1.78 -8.64 6.77
CA ALA A 65 -0.88 -9.49 5.99
C ALA A 65 0.59 -9.30 6.38
N LEU A 66 1.01 -8.05 6.66
CA LEU A 66 2.36 -7.76 7.14
C LEU A 66 2.58 -8.28 8.56
N ALA A 67 1.61 -8.09 9.46
CA ALA A 67 1.70 -8.63 10.81
C ALA A 67 1.85 -10.16 10.80
N GLU A 68 1.05 -10.87 10.00
CA GLU A 68 1.14 -12.31 9.83
C GLU A 68 2.49 -12.74 9.26
N ALA A 69 3.00 -12.04 8.24
CA ALA A 69 4.29 -12.34 7.64
C ALA A 69 5.46 -12.11 8.61
N VAL A 70 5.40 -11.07 9.45
CA VAL A 70 6.40 -10.83 10.51
C VAL A 70 6.35 -11.94 11.57
N LEU A 71 5.17 -12.37 11.98
CA LEU A 71 5.00 -13.46 12.96
C LEU A 71 5.48 -14.82 12.42
N ALA A 72 5.35 -15.04 11.12
CA ALA A 72 5.78 -16.27 10.45
C ALA A 72 7.27 -16.29 10.06
N ALA A 73 8.01 -15.20 10.30
CA ALA A 73 9.44 -15.15 10.04
C ALA A 73 10.21 -16.11 10.95
N ASP A 74 11.42 -16.46 10.54
CA ASP A 74 12.35 -17.27 11.36
C ASP A 74 12.46 -16.68 12.78
N PRO A 75 12.19 -17.46 13.84
CA PRO A 75 12.28 -17.00 15.23
C PRO A 75 13.63 -16.36 15.57
N ASP A 76 14.72 -16.83 14.97
CA ASP A 76 16.08 -16.36 15.24
C ASP A 76 16.49 -15.18 14.33
N ALA A 77 15.66 -14.80 13.35
CA ALA A 77 15.94 -13.65 12.50
C ALA A 77 15.89 -12.33 13.29
N ALA A 78 16.90 -11.50 13.05
CA ALA A 78 16.96 -10.13 13.56
C ALA A 78 15.65 -9.37 13.24
N PRO A 79 15.15 -8.50 14.15
CA PRO A 79 13.86 -7.83 13.98
C PRO A 79 13.69 -7.08 12.65
N LEU A 80 14.74 -6.35 12.23
CA LEU A 80 14.71 -5.61 10.96
C LEU A 80 14.67 -6.54 9.75
N THR A 81 15.43 -7.64 9.77
CA THR A 81 15.39 -8.64 8.70
C THR A 81 14.01 -9.25 8.58
N ALA A 82 13.38 -9.64 9.70
CA ALA A 82 12.02 -10.19 9.69
C ALA A 82 10.99 -9.19 9.12
N ALA A 83 11.11 -7.90 9.45
CA ALA A 83 10.24 -6.86 8.91
C ALA A 83 10.45 -6.61 7.41
N LEU A 84 11.70 -6.55 6.95
CA LEU A 84 12.03 -6.37 5.53
C LEU A 84 11.62 -7.59 4.69
N ASP A 85 11.83 -8.81 5.19
CA ASP A 85 11.41 -10.04 4.51
C ASP A 85 9.88 -10.13 4.40
N ALA A 86 9.16 -9.70 5.45
CA ALA A 86 7.71 -9.60 5.42
C ALA A 86 7.25 -8.60 4.34
N LEU A 87 7.88 -7.43 4.26
CA LEU A 87 7.62 -6.44 3.22
C LEU A 87 7.91 -6.98 1.81
N ALA A 88 9.04 -7.68 1.61
CA ALA A 88 9.40 -8.30 0.34
C ALA A 88 8.30 -9.27 -0.13
N ARG A 89 7.89 -10.18 0.76
CA ARG A 89 6.90 -11.24 0.47
C ARG A 89 5.51 -10.68 0.19
N VAL A 90 5.02 -9.79 1.04
CA VAL A 90 3.69 -9.19 0.88
C VAL A 90 3.68 -8.22 -0.31
N GLY A 91 4.72 -7.41 -0.46
CA GLY A 91 4.86 -6.46 -1.55
C GLY A 91 4.93 -7.13 -2.91
N ALA A 92 5.71 -8.20 -3.08
CA ALA A 92 5.79 -8.97 -4.32
C ALA A 92 4.40 -9.48 -4.78
N ARG A 93 3.62 -10.06 -3.86
CA ARG A 93 2.26 -10.52 -4.16
C ARG A 93 1.32 -9.37 -4.53
N LEU A 94 1.44 -8.24 -3.85
CA LEU A 94 0.61 -7.07 -4.13
C LEU A 94 0.91 -6.51 -5.52
N VAL A 95 2.18 -6.34 -5.89
CA VAL A 95 2.54 -5.72 -7.17
C VAL A 95 2.23 -6.60 -8.38
N GLU A 96 2.16 -7.93 -8.21
CA GLU A 96 1.76 -8.87 -9.29
C GLU A 96 0.29 -8.71 -9.72
N HIS A 97 -0.57 -8.18 -8.86
CA HIS A 97 -2.02 -8.21 -9.05
C HIS A 97 -2.66 -6.82 -9.21
N VAL A 98 -1.87 -5.75 -9.26
CA VAL A 98 -2.40 -4.38 -9.30
C VAL A 98 -2.06 -3.73 -10.63
N ASP A 99 -3.08 -3.57 -11.47
CA ASP A 99 -3.04 -2.71 -12.64
C ASP A 99 -3.08 -1.23 -12.22
N GLY A 100 -2.41 -0.36 -12.99
CA GLY A 100 -2.54 1.09 -12.84
C GLY A 100 -1.86 1.69 -11.60
N VAL A 101 -0.84 1.01 -11.05
CA VAL A 101 -0.19 1.45 -9.80
C VAL A 101 0.52 2.79 -9.95
N ALA A 102 1.21 2.99 -11.08
CA ALA A 102 1.94 4.22 -11.36
C ALA A 102 0.96 5.41 -11.48
N GLU A 103 -0.14 5.21 -12.19
CA GLU A 103 -1.20 6.16 -12.38
C GLU A 103 -1.90 6.49 -11.06
N ARG A 104 -2.20 5.46 -10.25
CA ARG A 104 -2.77 5.63 -8.90
C ARG A 104 -1.83 6.46 -8.03
N ARG A 105 -0.52 6.19 -8.07
CA ARG A 105 0.48 6.98 -7.34
C ARG A 105 0.48 8.43 -7.80
N ALA A 106 0.45 8.68 -9.11
CA ALA A 106 0.39 10.05 -9.66
C ALA A 106 -0.85 10.82 -9.19
N VAL A 107 -2.03 10.17 -9.15
CA VAL A 107 -3.27 10.78 -8.64
C VAL A 107 -3.15 11.14 -7.15
N ILE A 108 -2.55 10.26 -6.34
CA ILE A 108 -2.34 10.50 -4.91
C ILE A 108 -1.37 11.66 -4.68
N ASP A 109 -0.27 11.69 -5.42
CA ASP A 109 0.76 12.71 -5.27
C ASP A 109 0.24 14.11 -5.68
N ALA A 110 -0.74 14.17 -6.58
CA ALA A 110 -1.38 15.40 -7.01
C ALA A 110 -2.46 15.97 -6.06
N SER A 111 -2.83 15.27 -4.97
CA SER A 111 -3.90 15.70 -4.06
C SER A 111 -3.47 15.66 -2.58
N PRO A 112 -3.45 16.80 -1.87
CA PRO A 112 -3.13 16.83 -0.43
C PRO A 112 -4.02 15.92 0.42
N GLU A 113 -5.32 15.86 0.12
CA GLU A 113 -6.30 15.00 0.81
C GLU A 113 -5.92 13.51 0.68
N LEU A 114 -5.47 13.10 -0.51
CA LEU A 114 -5.03 11.72 -0.74
C LEU A 114 -3.69 11.43 -0.07
N GLN A 115 -2.77 12.40 -0.07
CA GLN A 115 -1.50 12.26 0.65
C GLN A 115 -1.72 12.09 2.16
N GLU A 116 -2.64 12.83 2.76
CA GLU A 116 -3.01 12.67 4.18
C GLU A 116 -3.53 11.26 4.47
N ARG A 117 -4.41 10.74 3.62
CA ARG A 117 -4.93 9.38 3.76
C ARG A 117 -3.86 8.29 3.56
N GLU A 118 -2.93 8.49 2.64
CA GLU A 118 -1.78 7.59 2.44
C GLU A 118 -0.84 7.61 3.67
N ARG A 119 -0.68 8.76 4.34
CA ARG A 119 0.05 8.84 5.63
C ARG A 119 -0.66 8.04 6.72
N THR A 120 -1.99 8.15 6.86
CA THR A 120 -2.76 7.33 7.81
C THR A 120 -2.62 5.84 7.53
N LYS A 121 -2.68 5.43 6.25
CA LYS A 121 -2.45 4.04 5.83
C LYS A 121 -1.06 3.56 6.23
N THR A 122 -0.04 4.38 5.98
CA THR A 122 1.36 4.08 6.29
C THR A 122 1.58 3.93 7.80
N ALA A 123 0.93 4.76 8.61
CA ALA A 123 0.96 4.65 10.06
C ALA A 123 0.36 3.32 10.54
N ALA A 124 -0.77 2.89 9.98
CA ALA A 124 -1.39 1.60 10.30
C ALA A 124 -0.50 0.40 9.94
N VAL A 125 0.27 0.50 8.85
CA VAL A 125 1.28 -0.51 8.49
C VAL A 125 2.41 -0.57 9.53
N ALA A 126 2.95 0.57 9.92
CA ALA A 126 4.01 0.63 10.93
C ALA A 126 3.52 0.06 12.28
N GLU A 127 2.30 0.41 12.70
CA GLU A 127 1.67 -0.13 13.90
C GLU A 127 1.52 -1.67 13.84
N ALA A 128 1.06 -2.23 12.71
CA ALA A 128 0.93 -3.67 12.57
C ALA A 128 2.28 -4.41 12.63
N ILE A 129 3.33 -3.85 12.03
CA ILE A 129 4.70 -4.40 12.11
C ILE A 129 5.20 -4.33 13.56
N ARG A 130 5.05 -3.19 14.23
CA ARG A 130 5.43 -3.00 15.63
C ARG A 130 4.78 -4.05 16.52
N ASP A 131 3.45 -4.21 16.41
CA ASP A 131 2.69 -5.13 17.26
C ASP A 131 3.04 -6.60 16.99
N ALA A 132 3.42 -6.94 15.76
CA ALA A 132 3.94 -8.26 15.44
C ALA A 132 5.33 -8.51 16.04
N LEU A 133 6.22 -7.51 16.02
CA LEU A 133 7.54 -7.61 16.64
C LEU A 133 7.46 -7.71 18.17
N VAL A 134 6.58 -6.95 18.82
CA VAL A 134 6.33 -7.07 20.27
C VAL A 134 5.84 -8.47 20.62
N ARG A 135 4.95 -9.07 19.81
CA ARG A 135 4.53 -10.46 19.99
C ARG A 135 5.67 -11.46 19.83
N ARG A 136 6.68 -11.15 19.00
CA ARG A 136 7.96 -11.88 18.90
C ARG A 136 8.95 -11.56 20.04
N GLN A 137 8.51 -10.93 21.12
CA GLN A 137 9.31 -10.59 22.30
C GLN A 137 10.44 -9.57 22.03
N VAL A 138 10.34 -8.79 20.95
CA VAL A 138 11.21 -7.62 20.74
C VAL A 138 10.77 -6.52 21.71
N ASP A 139 11.72 -5.83 22.33
CA ASP A 139 11.39 -4.71 23.22
C ASP A 139 10.63 -3.61 22.45
N THR A 140 9.69 -2.94 23.12
CA THR A 140 8.78 -1.98 22.48
C THR A 140 9.50 -0.84 21.78
N GLY A 141 10.60 -0.33 22.35
CA GLY A 141 11.37 0.77 21.76
C GLY A 141 12.05 0.38 20.46
N THR A 142 12.72 -0.78 20.45
CA THR A 142 13.30 -1.36 19.24
C THR A 142 12.23 -1.72 18.21
N ALA A 143 11.11 -2.32 18.64
CA ALA A 143 10.01 -2.67 17.74
C ALA A 143 9.44 -1.43 17.02
N GLU A 144 9.30 -0.31 17.73
CA GLU A 144 8.85 0.95 17.15
C GLU A 144 9.85 1.51 16.13
N LEU A 145 11.14 1.57 16.47
CA LEU A 145 12.18 2.02 15.54
C LEU A 145 12.26 1.13 14.29
N VAL A 146 12.25 -0.20 14.47
CA VAL A 146 12.31 -1.16 13.37
C VAL A 146 11.10 -1.02 12.47
N ALA A 147 9.89 -0.89 13.02
CA ALA A 147 8.68 -0.71 12.23
C ALA A 147 8.73 0.57 11.38
N GLN A 148 9.20 1.69 11.95
CA GLN A 148 9.35 2.94 11.21
C GLN A 148 10.40 2.83 10.10
N ILE A 149 11.59 2.28 10.39
CA ILE A 149 12.67 2.09 9.42
C ILE A 149 12.23 1.17 8.28
N ALA A 150 11.61 0.03 8.60
CA ALA A 150 11.10 -0.91 7.61
C ALA A 150 10.03 -0.26 6.72
N THR A 151 9.13 0.54 7.31
CA THR A 151 8.11 1.27 6.55
C THR A 151 8.72 2.30 5.58
N VAL A 152 9.78 3.00 6.00
CA VAL A 152 10.53 3.91 5.11
C VAL A 152 11.19 3.15 3.97
N ALA A 153 11.84 2.02 4.27
CA ALA A 153 12.46 1.15 3.26
C ALA A 153 11.42 0.66 2.24
N GLY A 154 10.28 0.16 2.71
CA GLY A 154 9.19 -0.33 1.87
C GLY A 154 8.60 0.75 0.96
N ASN A 155 8.40 1.97 1.48
CA ASN A 155 7.91 3.11 0.68
C ASN A 155 8.92 3.52 -0.41
N ASN A 156 10.21 3.52 -0.07
CA ASN A 156 11.28 3.80 -1.03
C ASN A 156 11.33 2.73 -2.13
N ALA A 157 11.30 1.46 -1.73
CA ALA A 157 11.26 0.32 -2.64
C ALA A 157 10.06 0.38 -3.60
N PHE A 158 8.88 0.72 -3.09
CA PHE A 158 7.68 0.87 -3.91
C PHE A 158 7.80 1.98 -4.95
N ARG A 159 8.36 3.13 -4.57
CA ARG A 159 8.63 4.23 -5.52
C ARG A 159 9.62 3.80 -6.60
N ARG A 160 10.74 3.19 -6.21
CA ARG A 160 11.75 2.65 -7.15
C ARG A 160 11.14 1.65 -8.12
N TRP A 161 10.28 0.77 -7.62
CA TRP A 161 9.62 -0.23 -8.43
C TRP A 161 8.68 0.40 -9.47
N ILE A 162 7.93 1.45 -9.10
CA ILE A 162 7.11 2.23 -10.04
C ILE A 162 7.99 2.90 -11.10
N GLU A 163 9.06 3.58 -10.68
CA GLU A 163 10.00 4.28 -11.57
C GLU A 163 10.72 3.33 -12.54
N ALA A 164 10.99 2.10 -12.10
CA ALA A 164 11.61 1.08 -12.92
C ALA A 164 10.68 0.56 -14.04
N GLY A 165 9.36 0.78 -13.97
CA GLY A 165 8.44 0.46 -15.06
C GLY A 165 8.52 -0.99 -15.57
N GLY A 166 8.71 -1.96 -14.68
CA GLY A 166 8.83 -3.39 -15.01
C GLY A 166 10.26 -3.91 -15.25
N HIS A 167 11.27 -3.05 -15.19
CA HIS A 167 12.68 -3.45 -15.35
C HIS A 167 13.33 -3.98 -14.05
N ALA A 168 12.63 -3.90 -12.92
CA ALA A 168 13.09 -4.38 -11.62
C ALA A 168 11.95 -5.07 -10.87
N SER A 169 12.28 -6.09 -10.09
CA SER A 169 11.33 -6.72 -9.18
C SER A 169 11.20 -5.88 -7.90
N PHE A 170 10.04 -5.94 -7.24
CA PHE A 170 9.85 -5.25 -5.96
C PHE A 170 10.90 -5.67 -4.91
N GLY A 171 11.25 -6.97 -4.88
CA GLY A 171 12.31 -7.48 -4.00
C GLY A 171 13.65 -6.80 -4.26
N SER A 172 14.08 -6.69 -5.52
CA SER A 172 15.34 -6.00 -5.86
C SER A 172 15.34 -4.52 -5.48
N CYS A 173 14.19 -3.84 -5.58
CA CYS A 173 14.05 -2.45 -5.15
C CYS A 173 14.11 -2.32 -3.62
N LEU A 174 13.63 -3.32 -2.88
CA LEU A 174 13.70 -3.36 -1.42
C LEU A 174 15.09 -3.70 -0.92
N ASP A 175 15.79 -4.62 -1.57
CA ASP A 175 17.21 -4.92 -1.28
C ASP A 175 18.05 -3.65 -1.44
N ALA A 176 17.88 -2.94 -2.57
CA ALA A 176 18.56 -1.67 -2.79
C ALA A 176 18.22 -0.62 -1.71
N ALA A 177 16.96 -0.54 -1.26
CA ALA A 177 16.56 0.39 -0.21
C ALA A 177 17.18 0.01 1.15
N ALA A 178 17.29 -1.29 1.44
CA ALA A 178 17.94 -1.79 2.65
C ALA A 178 19.46 -1.53 2.63
N ASP A 179 20.10 -1.69 1.48
CA ASP A 179 21.54 -1.41 1.30
C ASP A 179 21.85 0.07 1.51
N ASP A 180 21.03 0.98 0.98
CA ASP A 180 21.20 2.42 1.21
C ASP A 180 21.04 2.79 2.69
N LEU A 181 20.09 2.17 3.39
CA LEU A 181 19.93 2.35 4.83
C LEU A 181 21.18 1.88 5.58
N ARG A 182 21.72 0.71 5.25
CA ARG A 182 22.96 0.20 5.85
C ARG A 182 24.14 1.12 5.60
N ALA A 183 24.30 1.61 4.36
CA ALA A 183 25.35 2.54 3.99
C ALA A 183 25.27 3.85 4.77
N ALA A 184 24.05 4.37 4.98
CA ALA A 184 23.84 5.59 5.77
C ALA A 184 24.26 5.45 7.24
N PHE A 185 24.15 4.26 7.84
CA PHE A 185 24.58 3.99 9.21
C PHE A 185 26.06 3.61 9.35
N ALA A 186 26.69 3.11 8.29
CA ALA A 186 28.10 2.70 8.32
C ALA A 186 29.07 3.90 8.39
N GLY A 187 28.60 5.11 8.09
CA GLY A 187 29.44 6.30 8.00
C GLY A 187 30.34 6.24 6.76
N THR A 188 30.50 7.38 6.08
CA THR A 188 31.57 7.56 5.08
C THR A 188 32.73 8.27 5.74
#